data_AF-A0A8J3T8B1-F1
#
_entry.id   AF-A0A8J3T8B1-F1
#
_cell.length_a   1.000
_cell.length_b   1.000
_cell.length_c   1.000
_cell.angle_alpha   90.00
_cell.angle_beta   90.00
_cell.angle_gamma   90.00
#
_symmetry.space_group_name_H-M   'P 1'
#
loop_
_entity.id
_entity.type
_entity.pdbx_description
1 polymer ?
#
loop_
_entity_poly.entity_id
_entity_poly.type
_entity_poly.pdbx_seq_one_letter_code
_entity_poly.pdbx_strand_id
1 'polypeptide(L)'
;MHETHGNEESSDPAQRMLAGFLQVSVLDTAQTEGMPFGTRRRRREPSTRTVPDAVASTSVVFEAYLSSDDEDYAPGGLRVMAGDVVINSGCCVGLDEWRDWLDVRSGQTIYLGHSPDMLSKHREAVVRIWQDEDQSLSGELTGSPGRHIDIPRDALPDLLRGVHQDLAGFLIAPRQWARDLVPELADQFVAAVDQRLKISDPLDF
;
A
#
# COMPACT_ATOMS: atom_id res chain seq x y z
N MET A 1 32.03 -24.65 -1.68
CA MET A 1 30.64 -24.92 -2.11
C MET A 1 29.73 -24.24 -1.11
N HIS A 2 29.15 -23.09 -1.49
CA HIS A 2 28.09 -22.41 -0.74
C HIS A 2 27.23 -21.71 -1.78
N GLU A 3 25.99 -22.17 -1.90
CA GLU A 3 24.99 -21.67 -2.84
C GLU A 3 24.37 -20.39 -2.28
N THR A 4 24.40 -19.33 -3.08
CA THR A 4 23.66 -18.09 -2.84
C THR A 4 22.22 -18.29 -3.30
N HIS A 5 21.27 -18.27 -2.36
CA HIS A 5 19.85 -18.15 -2.69
C HIS A 5 19.61 -16.78 -3.36
N GLY A 6 19.08 -16.81 -4.58
CA GLY A 6 18.71 -15.62 -5.32
C GLY A 6 17.45 -15.00 -4.75
N ASN A 7 17.44 -13.66 -4.70
CA ASN A 7 16.21 -12.89 -4.65
C ASN A 7 15.44 -13.15 -5.95
N GLU A 8 14.34 -13.91 -5.88
CA GLU A 8 13.32 -13.91 -6.92
C GLU A 8 12.58 -12.57 -6.85
N GLU A 9 13.08 -11.58 -7.59
CA GLU A 9 12.30 -10.42 -8.00
C GLU A 9 11.19 -10.96 -8.93
N SER A 10 9.95 -10.98 -8.42
CA SER A 10 8.77 -11.44 -9.16
C SER A 10 8.75 -10.81 -10.55
N SER A 11 8.86 -11.66 -11.55
CA SER A 11 8.99 -11.28 -12.97
C SER A 11 7.64 -11.10 -13.66
N ASP A 12 6.55 -10.98 -12.91
CA ASP A 12 5.21 -10.84 -13.49
C ASP A 12 4.98 -9.41 -14.03
N PRO A 13 4.80 -9.23 -15.35
CA PRO A 13 4.48 -7.93 -15.93
C PRO A 13 3.14 -7.33 -15.45
N ALA A 14 2.19 -8.14 -15.00
CA ALA A 14 0.92 -7.67 -14.43
C ALA A 14 1.13 -6.97 -13.07
N GLN A 15 2.01 -7.50 -12.22
CA GLN A 15 2.36 -6.89 -10.93
C GLN A 15 3.07 -5.54 -11.09
N ARG A 16 3.89 -5.35 -12.14
CA ARG A 16 4.54 -4.07 -12.43
C ARG A 16 3.57 -2.97 -12.87
N MET A 17 2.43 -3.32 -13.47
CA MET A 17 1.43 -2.33 -13.90
C MET A 17 0.59 -1.78 -12.73
N LEU A 18 0.28 -2.61 -11.73
CA LEU A 18 -0.51 -2.19 -10.56
C LEU A 18 0.33 -1.44 -9.52
N ALA A 19 1.60 -1.84 -9.34
CA ALA A 19 2.54 -1.14 -8.45
C ALA A 19 2.79 0.33 -8.84
N GLY A 20 2.52 0.70 -10.10
CA GLY A 20 2.65 2.08 -10.59
C GLY A 20 1.49 3.01 -10.23
N PHE A 21 0.37 2.49 -9.69
CA PHE A 21 -0.88 3.26 -9.58
C PHE A 21 -1.51 3.34 -8.17
N LEU A 22 -1.09 2.52 -7.21
CA LEU A 22 -1.62 2.59 -5.85
C LEU A 22 -0.67 3.35 -4.92
N GLN A 23 -0.88 4.67 -4.85
CA GLN A 23 -0.41 5.48 -3.74
C GLN A 23 -1.66 6.02 -3.01
N VAL A 24 -2.38 5.13 -2.32
CA VAL A 24 -3.55 5.51 -1.52
C VAL A 24 -3.07 6.24 -0.27
N SER A 25 -3.48 7.51 -0.14
CA SER A 25 -3.15 8.38 0.99
C SER A 25 -4.28 8.24 2.03
N VAL A 26 -4.03 7.61 3.17
CA VAL A 26 -3.64 8.17 4.48
C VAL A 26 -4.82 8.61 5.36
N LEU A 27 -4.84 8.01 6.55
CA LEU A 27 -5.49 8.52 7.76
C LEU A 27 -5.02 9.94 8.11
N ASP A 28 -5.84 10.96 7.82
CA ASP A 28 -5.63 12.32 8.32
C ASP A 28 -6.14 12.42 9.76
N THR A 29 -5.22 12.58 10.71
CA THR A 29 -5.56 13.09 12.04
C THR A 29 -5.38 14.61 12.01
N ALA A 30 -6.49 15.32 11.83
CA ALA A 30 -6.49 16.75 11.62
C ALA A 30 -5.83 17.51 12.79
N GLN A 31 -4.70 18.16 12.50
CA GLN A 31 -4.33 19.43 13.12
C GLN A 31 -3.92 20.41 12.02
N THR A 32 -4.54 21.60 12.09
CA THR A 32 -4.59 22.67 11.09
C THR A 32 -3.27 23.43 10.88
N GLU A 33 -3.09 23.86 9.62
CA GLU A 33 -2.45 25.09 9.10
C GLU A 33 -1.21 24.94 8.17
N GLY A 34 -1.36 25.39 6.90
CA GLY A 34 -0.42 26.37 6.33
C GLY A 34 0.63 25.99 5.25
N MET A 35 0.20 25.87 3.97
CA MET A 35 0.87 26.45 2.76
C MET A 35 2.20 25.82 2.19
N PRO A 36 2.71 26.17 0.97
CA PRO A 36 2.64 25.29 -0.21
C PRO A 36 3.96 24.91 -0.95
N PHE A 37 3.83 23.84 -1.77
CA PHE A 37 4.50 23.45 -3.05
C PHE A 37 5.94 23.85 -3.42
N GLY A 38 6.69 22.86 -3.95
CA GLY A 38 7.88 23.08 -4.79
C GLY A 38 8.25 21.88 -5.70
N THR A 39 7.92 21.96 -6.99
CA THR A 39 8.27 21.00 -8.05
C THR A 39 9.65 21.25 -8.65
N ARG A 40 10.47 20.19 -8.89
CA ARG A 40 11.49 20.16 -9.96
C ARG A 40 11.69 18.75 -10.54
N ARG A 41 11.18 18.53 -11.75
CA ARG A 41 11.53 17.41 -12.63
C ARG A 41 12.92 17.63 -13.24
N ARG A 42 13.80 16.63 -13.19
CA ARG A 42 14.93 16.50 -14.14
C ARG A 42 14.65 15.35 -15.10
N ARG A 43 14.55 15.71 -16.37
CA ARG A 43 14.41 14.86 -17.56
C ARG A 43 15.68 14.00 -17.71
N ARG A 44 15.55 12.68 -17.72
CA ARG A 44 16.63 11.75 -18.10
C ARG A 44 16.20 11.07 -19.40
N GLU A 45 17.04 11.14 -20.42
CA GLU A 45 16.81 10.54 -21.73
C GLU A 45 16.86 9.01 -21.67
N PRO A 46 16.06 8.29 -22.47
CA PRO A 46 15.96 6.84 -22.39
C PRO A 46 17.13 6.17 -23.11
N SER A 47 17.92 5.40 -22.37
CA SER A 47 18.88 4.46 -22.93
C SER A 47 18.11 3.28 -23.52
N THR A 48 18.29 3.04 -24.82
CA THR A 48 17.68 1.93 -25.57
C THR A 48 18.25 0.59 -25.10
N ARG A 49 17.57 -0.03 -24.13
CA ARG A 49 17.72 -1.45 -23.85
C ARG A 49 16.64 -2.19 -24.64
N THR A 50 17.07 -2.95 -25.63
CA THR A 50 16.23 -3.85 -26.43
C THR A 50 15.48 -4.81 -25.51
N VAL A 51 14.15 -4.73 -25.50
CA VAL A 51 13.26 -5.64 -24.76
C VAL A 51 12.88 -6.79 -25.71
N PRO A 52 13.01 -8.07 -25.31
CA PRO A 52 12.63 -9.21 -26.15
C PRO A 52 11.11 -9.30 -26.38
N ASP A 53 10.73 -9.88 -27.52
CA ASP A 53 9.37 -10.08 -28.03
C ASP A 53 8.33 -10.60 -27.02
N ALA A 54 7.32 -9.78 -26.73
CA ALA A 54 5.89 -10.09 -26.85
C ALA A 54 5.09 -8.90 -26.30
N VAL A 55 4.64 -7.99 -27.18
CA VAL A 55 3.61 -7.01 -26.79
C VAL A 55 2.31 -7.79 -26.71
N ALA A 56 2.02 -8.39 -25.55
CA ALA A 56 0.70 -8.94 -25.29
C ALA A 56 -0.34 -7.84 -25.55
N SER A 57 -1.40 -8.14 -26.29
CA SER A 57 -2.53 -7.22 -26.45
C SER A 57 -3.02 -6.82 -25.05
N THR A 58 -3.48 -5.58 -24.88
CA THR A 58 -4.01 -5.11 -23.59
C THR A 58 -5.08 -6.05 -23.03
N SER A 59 -5.91 -6.65 -23.89
CA SER A 59 -6.89 -7.69 -23.49
C SER A 59 -6.24 -8.90 -22.82
N VAL A 60 -5.09 -9.37 -23.31
CA VAL A 60 -4.37 -10.52 -22.74
C VAL A 60 -3.85 -10.22 -21.34
N VAL A 61 -3.41 -8.98 -21.08
CA VAL A 61 -2.98 -8.55 -19.73
C VAL A 61 -4.16 -8.48 -18.77
N PHE A 62 -5.31 -7.96 -19.23
CA PHE A 62 -6.53 -7.93 -18.43
C PHE A 62 -7.05 -9.34 -18.13
N GLU A 63 -7.10 -10.23 -19.12
CA GLU A 63 -7.49 -11.62 -18.93
C GLU A 63 -6.54 -12.37 -17.99
N ALA A 64 -5.23 -12.11 -18.08
CA ALA A 64 -4.26 -12.67 -17.15
C ALA A 64 -4.53 -12.22 -15.72
N TYR A 65 -4.77 -10.92 -15.49
CA TYR A 65 -5.13 -10.40 -14.17
C TYR A 65 -6.46 -10.97 -13.65
N LEU A 66 -7.47 -11.08 -14.52
CA LEU A 66 -8.78 -11.64 -14.16
C LEU A 66 -8.72 -13.14 -13.86
N SER A 67 -7.70 -13.83 -14.37
CA SER A 67 -7.47 -15.26 -14.17
C SER A 67 -6.42 -15.54 -13.09
N SER A 68 -5.78 -14.51 -12.54
CA SER A 68 -4.80 -14.69 -11.47
C SER A 68 -5.52 -14.91 -10.15
N ASP A 69 -5.01 -15.85 -9.36
CA ASP A 69 -5.58 -16.14 -8.06
C ASP A 69 -5.30 -14.97 -7.08
N ASP A 70 -6.00 -14.97 -5.95
CA ASP A 70 -5.92 -13.95 -4.89
C ASP A 70 -4.52 -13.83 -4.22
N GLU A 71 -3.50 -14.53 -4.71
CA GLU A 71 -2.12 -14.52 -4.19
C GLU A 71 -1.19 -13.40 -4.71
N ASP A 72 -1.51 -12.72 -5.82
CA ASP A 72 -0.85 -11.45 -6.16
C ASP A 72 -1.00 -10.37 -5.08
N TYR A 73 0.12 -10.08 -4.46
CA TYR A 73 0.36 -8.99 -3.54
C TYR A 73 0.00 -7.64 -4.17
N ALA A 74 -0.85 -6.83 -3.50
CA ALA A 74 -1.09 -5.45 -3.88
C ALA A 74 -0.17 -4.52 -3.07
N PRO A 75 1.07 -4.24 -3.51
CA PRO A 75 2.03 -3.50 -2.70
C PRO A 75 1.50 -2.11 -2.31
N GLY A 76 1.89 -1.64 -1.12
CA GLY A 76 1.77 -0.22 -0.77
C GLY A 76 1.07 0.10 0.54
N GLY A 77 0.41 -0.88 1.17
CA GLY A 77 -0.14 -0.82 2.53
C GLY A 77 -0.91 0.45 2.91
N LEU A 78 -1.08 0.67 4.21
CA LEU A 78 -1.59 1.94 4.74
C LEU A 78 -0.42 2.82 5.22
N ARG A 79 -0.38 4.06 4.73
CA ARG A 79 0.48 5.12 5.27
C ARG A 79 -0.26 5.86 6.38
N VAL A 80 0.45 6.22 7.44
CA VAL A 80 -0.10 6.98 8.59
C VAL A 80 0.52 8.38 8.59
N MET A 81 -0.31 9.42 8.74
CA MET A 81 0.19 10.79 8.87
C MET A 81 -0.50 11.54 10.01
N ALA A 82 0.24 12.43 10.65
CA ALA A 82 -0.25 13.36 11.65
C ALA A 82 0.62 14.62 11.61
N GLY A 83 0.03 15.76 11.23
CA GLY A 83 0.79 17.00 11.01
C GLY A 83 1.89 16.82 9.95
N ASP A 84 3.15 17.07 10.32
CA ASP A 84 4.32 16.90 9.45
C ASP A 84 4.96 15.50 9.55
N VAL A 85 4.42 14.61 10.38
CA VAL A 85 4.92 13.24 10.55
C VAL A 85 4.22 12.33 9.56
N VAL A 86 5.03 11.62 8.77
CA VAL A 86 4.58 10.62 7.80
C VAL A 86 5.32 9.32 8.06
N ILE A 87 4.56 8.25 8.28
CA ILE A 87 5.08 6.89 8.44
C ILE A 87 4.60 6.07 7.25
N ASN A 88 5.53 5.64 6.41
CA ASN A 88 5.23 4.79 5.26
C ASN A 88 5.03 3.35 5.70
N SER A 89 4.20 2.61 4.96
CA SER A 89 4.08 1.15 5.12
C SER A 89 5.42 0.47 4.88
N GLY A 90 5.66 -0.65 5.55
CA GLY A 90 6.79 -1.53 5.22
C GLY A 90 6.56 -2.27 3.90
N CYS A 91 7.63 -2.81 3.33
CA CYS A 91 7.66 -3.38 1.97
C CYS A 91 7.14 -4.82 1.82
N CYS A 92 6.62 -5.44 2.88
CA CYS A 92 5.96 -6.76 2.82
C CYS A 92 4.48 -6.72 3.14
N VAL A 93 3.92 -5.53 3.34
CA VAL A 93 2.50 -5.38 3.62
C VAL A 93 1.80 -4.71 2.44
N GLY A 94 0.76 -5.39 2.00
CA GLY A 94 -0.05 -5.01 0.86
C GLY A 94 -1.21 -4.12 1.30
N LEU A 95 -1.79 -3.41 0.33
CA LEU A 95 -3.05 -2.73 0.54
C LEU A 95 -4.18 -3.71 0.79
N ASP A 96 -4.10 -4.95 0.27
CA ASP A 96 -5.04 -6.04 0.54
C ASP A 96 -5.17 -6.40 2.04
N GLU A 97 -4.15 -6.08 2.83
CA GLU A 97 -4.10 -6.31 4.29
C GLU A 97 -4.61 -5.10 5.10
N TRP A 98 -5.19 -4.09 4.46
CA TRP A 98 -5.70 -2.89 5.16
C TRP A 98 -6.72 -3.19 6.26
N ARG A 99 -7.44 -4.32 6.16
CA ARG A 99 -8.42 -4.77 7.16
C ARG A 99 -7.78 -5.31 8.44
N ASP A 100 -6.52 -5.73 8.41
CA ASP A 100 -5.82 -6.25 9.60
C ASP A 100 -5.71 -5.17 10.69
N TRP A 101 -5.84 -3.90 10.33
CA TRP A 101 -5.93 -2.79 11.27
C TRP A 101 -7.14 -2.87 12.22
N LEU A 102 -8.18 -3.65 11.89
CA LEU A 102 -9.27 -3.97 12.81
C LEU A 102 -8.77 -4.72 14.05
N ASP A 103 -7.72 -5.54 13.91
CA ASP A 103 -7.12 -6.27 15.02
C ASP A 103 -6.30 -5.36 15.95
N VAL A 104 -5.78 -4.25 15.44
CA VAL A 104 -5.11 -3.23 16.27
C VAL A 104 -6.09 -2.63 17.26
N ARG A 105 -7.35 -2.42 16.87
CA ARG A 105 -8.40 -1.94 17.77
C ARG A 105 -8.65 -2.93 18.92
N SER A 106 -8.62 -4.24 18.65
CA SER A 106 -8.77 -5.29 19.68
C SER A 106 -7.51 -5.51 20.52
N GLY A 107 -6.47 -4.69 20.31
CA GLY A 107 -5.23 -4.73 21.08
C GLY A 107 -4.20 -5.72 20.55
N GLN A 108 -4.43 -6.31 19.37
CA GLN A 108 -3.45 -7.19 18.74
C GLN A 108 -2.32 -6.37 18.08
N THR A 109 -1.14 -6.96 18.05
CA THR A 109 -0.03 -6.42 17.24
C THR A 109 -0.08 -7.09 15.88
N ILE A 110 -0.19 -6.29 14.82
CA ILE A 110 -0.11 -6.76 13.44
C ILE A 110 1.29 -6.53 12.89
N TYR A 111 1.66 -7.34 11.90
CA TYR A 111 2.86 -7.10 11.10
C TYR A 111 2.59 -5.93 10.15
N LEU A 112 3.49 -4.96 10.10
CA LEU A 112 3.33 -3.73 9.30
C LEU A 112 4.41 -3.62 8.19
N GLY A 113 5.04 -4.76 7.87
CA GLY A 113 6.06 -4.85 6.84
C GLY A 113 7.47 -4.58 7.35
N HIS A 114 8.45 -5.05 6.59
CA HIS A 114 9.87 -4.78 6.82
C HIS A 114 10.37 -3.65 5.93
N SER A 115 11.47 -3.00 6.29
CA SER A 115 12.31 -2.10 5.49
C SER A 115 11.57 -1.15 4.51
N PRO A 116 11.24 0.09 4.91
CA PRO A 116 11.45 0.62 6.26
C PRO A 116 10.50 -0.07 7.23
N ASP A 117 11.01 -0.51 8.39
CA ASP A 117 10.17 -1.17 9.38
C ASP A 117 9.16 -0.15 9.90
N MET A 118 7.87 -0.49 9.77
CA MET A 118 6.80 0.21 10.45
C MET A 118 6.53 -0.56 11.73
N LEU A 119 6.76 0.07 12.87
CA LEU A 119 6.66 -0.57 14.17
C LEU A 119 5.48 -0.02 14.93
N SER A 120 4.81 -0.88 15.71
CA SER A 120 3.71 -0.47 16.58
C SER A 120 3.86 -0.99 18.00
N LYS A 121 3.31 -0.25 18.96
CA LYS A 121 3.25 -0.68 20.36
C LYS A 121 2.01 -0.13 21.04
N HIS A 122 1.25 -1.04 21.63
CA HIS A 122 0.10 -0.70 22.45
C HIS A 122 0.50 0.04 23.73
N ARG A 123 -0.30 1.05 24.06
CA ARG A 123 -0.33 1.81 25.31
C ARG A 123 -1.79 1.88 25.74
N GLU A 124 -2.05 2.21 27.01
CA GLU A 124 -3.37 2.10 27.64
C GLU A 124 -4.56 2.56 26.79
N ALA A 125 -4.48 3.72 26.12
CA ALA A 125 -5.57 4.22 25.26
C ALA A 125 -5.16 4.42 23.80
N VAL A 126 -3.88 4.22 23.46
CA VAL A 126 -3.32 4.57 22.14
C VAL A 126 -2.49 3.43 21.59
N VAL A 127 -2.43 3.31 20.27
CA VAL A 127 -1.38 2.56 19.57
C VAL A 127 -0.34 3.57 19.08
N ARG A 128 0.91 3.42 19.55
CA ARG A 128 2.03 4.22 19.05
C ARG A 128 2.60 3.55 17.81
N ILE A 129 2.82 4.31 16.76
CA ILE A 129 3.42 3.85 15.50
C ILE A 129 4.63 4.71 15.17
N TRP A 130 5.72 4.10 14.69
CA TRP A 130 6.91 4.82 14.23
C TRP A 130 7.60 4.07 13.09
N GLN A 131 8.41 4.80 12.32
CA GLN A 131 9.31 4.23 11.33
C GLN A 131 10.64 3.92 12.03
N ASP A 132 11.22 2.74 11.80
CA ASP A 132 12.61 2.51 12.20
C ASP A 132 13.54 3.34 11.30
N GLU A 133 14.23 4.31 11.90
CA GLU A 133 15.15 5.20 11.20
C GLU A 133 16.61 4.71 11.30
N ASP A 134 16.91 3.68 12.12
CA ASP A 134 18.27 3.16 12.37
C ASP A 134 18.53 1.84 11.61
N GLN A 135 18.86 1.95 10.31
CA GLN A 135 19.55 0.86 9.59
C GLN A 135 21.03 0.70 10.02
N SER A 136 21.43 1.12 11.22
CA SER A 136 22.76 0.82 11.72
C SER A 136 22.84 -0.64 12.16
N LEU A 137 23.35 -1.48 11.25
CA LEU A 137 23.95 -2.83 11.30
C LEU A 137 24.29 -3.50 12.66
N SER A 138 23.47 -3.36 13.68
CA SER A 138 23.60 -4.03 14.96
C SER A 138 22.19 -4.30 15.46
N GLY A 139 21.79 -5.58 15.41
CA GLY A 139 20.45 -6.09 15.69
C GLY A 139 19.97 -5.95 17.13
N GLU A 140 20.16 -4.79 17.75
CA GLU A 140 19.53 -4.39 18.99
C GLU A 140 18.65 -3.17 18.73
N LEU A 141 17.34 -3.40 18.69
CA LEU A 141 16.28 -2.39 18.67
C LEU A 141 16.34 -1.55 19.97
N THR A 142 17.31 -0.63 20.03
CA THR A 142 17.60 0.19 21.23
C THR A 142 17.30 1.67 21.00
N GLY A 143 16.86 2.05 19.80
CA GLY A 143 16.46 3.41 19.49
C GLY A 143 15.25 3.86 20.31
N SER A 144 15.38 5.00 20.99
CA SER A 144 14.21 5.77 21.45
C SER A 144 13.34 6.05 20.22
N PRO A 145 12.02 5.80 20.23
CA PRO A 145 11.19 5.99 19.04
C PRO A 145 11.32 7.46 18.63
N GLY A 146 11.87 7.71 17.44
CA GLY A 146 12.06 9.04 16.89
C GLY A 146 10.73 9.74 16.62
N ARG A 147 10.49 10.17 15.37
CA ARG A 147 9.17 10.66 14.96
C ARG A 147 8.16 9.50 15.07
N HIS A 148 7.10 9.71 15.86
CA HIS A 148 6.05 8.71 16.09
C HIS A 148 4.67 9.37 16.03
N ILE A 149 3.65 8.54 15.80
CA ILE A 149 2.25 8.92 15.80
C ILE A 149 1.54 8.06 16.86
N ASP A 150 0.84 8.72 17.78
CA ASP A 150 -0.04 8.04 18.73
C ASP A 150 -1.48 8.10 18.20
N ILE A 151 -2.05 6.96 17.84
CA ILE A 151 -3.43 6.84 17.38
C ILE A 151 -4.31 6.41 18.56
N PRO A 152 -5.31 7.21 18.97
CA PRO A 152 -6.31 6.76 19.94
C PRO A 152 -7.04 5.52 19.44
N ARG A 153 -7.16 4.49 20.29
CA ARG A 153 -7.78 3.21 19.88
C ARG A 153 -9.26 3.34 19.58
N ASP A 154 -9.92 4.32 20.19
CA ASP A 154 -11.31 4.70 19.93
C ASP A 154 -11.48 5.49 18.63
N ALA A 155 -10.42 6.11 18.09
CA ALA A 155 -10.44 6.79 16.80
C ALA A 155 -10.21 5.84 15.60
N LEU A 156 -9.63 4.65 15.82
CA LEU A 156 -9.36 3.67 14.76
C LEU A 156 -10.59 3.32 13.91
N PRO A 157 -11.81 3.12 14.46
CA PRO A 157 -12.99 2.84 13.64
C PRO A 157 -13.33 3.93 12.63
N ASP A 158 -13.24 5.20 13.04
CA ASP A 158 -13.57 6.33 12.17
C ASP A 158 -12.50 6.50 11.08
N LEU A 159 -11.24 6.31 11.46
CA LEU A 159 -10.11 6.36 10.55
C LEU A 159 -10.17 5.23 9.50
N LEU A 160 -10.50 4.00 9.89
CA LEU A 160 -10.70 2.88 8.96
C LEU A 160 -11.93 3.05 8.07
N ARG A 161 -12.97 3.73 8.56
CA ARG A 161 -14.10 4.13 7.71
C ARG A 161 -13.68 5.14 6.65
N GLY A 162 -12.78 6.06 6.98
CA GLY A 162 -12.15 6.96 6.00
C GLY A 162 -11.38 6.18 4.93
N VAL A 163 -10.52 5.24 5.33
CA VAL A 163 -9.79 4.36 4.39
C VAL A 163 -10.75 3.60 3.48
N HIS A 164 -11.81 2.99 4.03
CA HIS A 164 -12.82 2.29 3.25
C HIS A 164 -13.49 3.21 2.22
N GLN A 165 -13.85 4.43 2.61
CA GLN A 165 -14.43 5.42 1.68
C GLN A 165 -13.45 5.81 0.57
N ASP A 166 -12.17 6.01 0.89
CA ASP A 166 -11.14 6.35 -0.09
C ASP A 166 -10.90 5.20 -1.07
N LEU A 167 -10.88 3.95 -0.58
CA LEU A 167 -10.77 2.76 -1.42
C LEU A 167 -11.99 2.56 -2.33
N ALA A 168 -13.20 2.79 -1.81
CA ALA A 168 -14.42 2.76 -2.61
C ALA A 168 -14.40 3.85 -3.70
N GLY A 169 -13.92 5.05 -3.36
CA GLY A 169 -13.71 6.14 -4.30
C GLY A 169 -12.62 5.82 -5.33
N PHE A 170 -11.56 5.14 -4.92
CA PHE A 170 -10.46 4.72 -5.80
C PHE A 170 -10.98 3.88 -6.96
N LEU A 171 -11.93 2.96 -6.76
CA LEU A 171 -12.49 2.09 -7.81
C LEU A 171 -13.09 2.85 -9.02
N ILE A 172 -13.37 4.16 -8.89
CA ILE A 172 -13.81 5.01 -10.00
C ILE A 172 -12.72 5.15 -11.07
N ALA A 173 -11.46 5.37 -10.67
CA ALA A 173 -10.37 5.65 -11.59
C ALA A 173 -9.94 4.41 -12.43
N PRO A 174 -9.71 3.22 -11.85
CA PRO A 174 -9.43 2.00 -12.59
C PRO A 174 -10.57 1.64 -13.56
N ARG A 175 -11.82 1.92 -13.19
CA ARG A 175 -12.98 1.70 -14.08
C ARG A 175 -12.91 2.57 -15.33
N GLN A 176 -12.65 3.87 -15.17
CA GLN A 176 -12.55 4.78 -16.30
C GLN A 176 -11.37 4.41 -17.20
N TRP A 177 -10.21 4.15 -16.59
CA TRP A 177 -9.02 3.70 -17.31
C TRP A 177 -9.26 2.40 -18.09
N ALA A 178 -9.88 1.40 -17.48
CA ALA A 178 -10.20 0.14 -18.14
C ALA A 178 -11.20 0.33 -19.28
N ARG A 179 -12.19 1.23 -19.13
CA ARG A 179 -13.14 1.56 -20.21
C ARG A 179 -12.46 2.18 -21.41
N ASP A 180 -11.41 2.97 -21.20
CA ASP A 180 -10.66 3.60 -22.30
C ASP A 180 -9.80 2.60 -23.08
N LEU A 181 -9.45 1.45 -22.47
CA LEU A 181 -8.54 0.46 -23.04
C LEU A 181 -9.25 -0.80 -23.55
N VAL A 182 -10.10 -1.39 -22.70
CA VAL A 182 -10.80 -2.67 -22.95
C VAL A 182 -12.22 -2.57 -22.38
N PRO A 183 -13.13 -1.81 -23.04
CA PRO A 183 -14.48 -1.52 -22.53
C PRO A 183 -15.26 -2.74 -22.06
N GLU A 184 -15.12 -3.87 -22.77
CA GLU A 184 -15.80 -5.12 -22.52
C GLU A 184 -15.35 -5.85 -21.24
N LEU A 185 -14.13 -5.59 -20.76
CA LEU A 185 -13.58 -6.19 -19.53
C LEU A 185 -13.61 -5.21 -18.34
N ALA A 186 -13.97 -3.95 -18.55
CA ALA A 186 -13.79 -2.91 -17.54
C ALA A 186 -14.55 -3.16 -16.23
N ASP A 187 -15.80 -3.59 -16.30
CA ASP A 187 -16.58 -3.86 -15.08
C ASP A 187 -16.10 -5.15 -14.38
N GLN A 188 -15.66 -6.16 -15.13
CA GLN A 188 -15.06 -7.39 -14.58
C GLN A 188 -13.73 -7.08 -13.89
N PHE A 189 -12.89 -6.25 -14.49
CA PHE A 189 -11.62 -5.82 -13.94
C PHE A 189 -11.80 -5.11 -12.59
N VAL A 190 -12.75 -4.19 -12.52
CA VAL A 190 -13.03 -3.46 -11.27
C VAL A 190 -13.61 -4.37 -10.20
N ALA A 191 -14.46 -5.34 -10.58
CA ALA A 191 -14.97 -6.34 -9.66
C ALA A 191 -13.84 -7.23 -9.10
N ALA A 192 -12.86 -7.60 -9.92
CA ALA A 192 -11.69 -8.35 -9.47
C ALA A 192 -10.81 -7.52 -8.51
N VAL A 193 -10.58 -6.24 -8.81
CA VAL A 193 -9.86 -5.33 -7.88
C VAL A 193 -10.61 -5.18 -6.56
N ASP A 194 -11.92 -4.98 -6.62
CA ASP A 194 -12.80 -4.88 -5.45
C ASP A 194 -12.73 -6.15 -4.60
N GLN A 195 -12.86 -7.32 -5.22
CA GLN A 195 -12.77 -8.62 -4.55
C GLN A 195 -11.42 -8.83 -3.88
N ARG A 196 -10.32 -8.56 -4.60
CA ARG A 196 -8.95 -8.76 -4.11
C ARG A 196 -8.60 -7.89 -2.91
N LEU A 197 -9.00 -6.62 -2.96
CA LEU A 197 -8.85 -5.66 -1.86
C LEU A 197 -10.01 -5.73 -0.86
N LYS A 198 -10.97 -6.63 -1.11
CA LYS A 198 -12.24 -6.81 -0.41
C LYS A 198 -13.04 -5.51 -0.24
N ILE A 199 -12.90 -4.49 -1.08
CA ILE A 199 -13.28 -3.10 -0.74
C ILE A 199 -14.74 -2.98 -0.32
N SER A 200 -15.67 -3.53 -1.11
CA SER A 200 -17.11 -3.44 -0.87
C SER A 200 -17.63 -4.23 0.34
N ASP A 201 -16.82 -5.11 0.93
CA ASP A 201 -17.23 -5.87 2.12
C ASP A 201 -17.42 -4.93 3.32
N PRO A 202 -18.49 -5.11 4.12
CA PRO A 202 -18.72 -4.27 5.29
C PRO A 202 -17.57 -4.37 6.29
N LEU A 203 -17.33 -3.27 7.02
CA LEU A 203 -16.42 -3.27 8.17
C LEU A 203 -17.20 -3.59 9.44
N ASP A 204 -16.81 -4.68 10.10
CA ASP A 204 -17.36 -5.09 11.40
C ASP A 204 -16.51 -4.51 12.54
N PHE A 205 -17.09 -3.62 13.35
CA PHE A 205 -16.47 -2.99 14.52
C PHE A 205 -17.09 -3.50 15.83
#